data_AF-A0A819S8B6-F1
#
_entry.id   AF-A0A819S8B6-F1
#
_cell.length_a   1.000
_cell.length_b   1.000
_cell.length_c   1.000
_cell.angle_alpha   90.00
_cell.angle_beta   90.00
_cell.angle_gamma   90.00
#
_symmetry.space_group_name_H-M   'P 1'
#
loop_
_entity.id
_entity.type
_entity.pdbx_description
1 polymer ?
#
loop_
_entity_poly.entity_id
_entity_poly.type
_entity_poly.pdbx_seq_one_letter_code
_entity_poly.pdbx_strand_id
1 'polypeptide(L)'
;MCCSSTLSNFIVITDKKKVYRIHETTLSIERIYGIEENDWLSCTCSDTYLYLTICETGSNIFQFKLLPLIRPVEQWQSPYSCKPHESIHAIQYNNRTLALVIRESFGGVMNIELRPSSTLNQHWSLLLNIRSSGLWSRISCCSLQYDE
;
A
#
# COMPACT_ATOMS: atom_id res chain seq x y z
N MET A 1 -2.62 -7.80 -0.63
CA MET A 1 -3.32 -8.17 -1.88
C MET A 1 -4.24 -7.02 -2.23
N CYS A 2 -4.34 -6.67 -3.50
CA CYS A 2 -5.34 -5.74 -4.01
C CYS A 2 -5.95 -6.28 -5.30
N CYS A 3 -7.17 -5.84 -5.62
CA CYS A 3 -7.87 -6.20 -6.86
C CYS A 3 -7.83 -5.01 -7.83
N SER A 4 -7.32 -5.23 -9.04
CA SER A 4 -7.34 -4.24 -10.11
C SER A 4 -8.49 -4.55 -11.06
N SER A 5 -9.53 -3.72 -11.01
CA SER A 5 -10.63 -3.67 -11.99
C SER A 5 -10.10 -3.60 -13.43
N THR A 6 -9.12 -2.73 -13.66
CA THR A 6 -8.54 -2.46 -14.98
C THR A 6 -7.79 -3.64 -15.56
N LEU A 7 -7.16 -4.46 -14.71
CA LEU A 7 -6.51 -5.68 -15.17
C LEU A 7 -7.42 -6.91 -15.10
N SER A 8 -8.60 -6.83 -14.48
CA SER A 8 -9.45 -7.97 -14.08
C SER A 8 -8.66 -9.05 -13.32
N ASN A 9 -7.72 -8.60 -12.48
CA ASN A 9 -6.71 -9.46 -11.86
C ASN A 9 -6.45 -9.04 -10.40
N PHE A 10 -6.06 -10.02 -9.58
CA PHE A 10 -5.52 -9.76 -8.25
C PHE A 10 -4.01 -9.56 -8.31
N ILE A 11 -3.51 -8.61 -7.52
CA ILE A 11 -2.08 -8.38 -7.32
C ILE A 11 -1.73 -8.83 -5.90
N VAL A 12 -0.82 -9.79 -5.80
CA VAL A 12 -0.44 -10.44 -4.55
C VAL A 12 1.05 -10.23 -4.29
N ILE A 13 1.36 -9.72 -3.11
CA ILE A 13 2.71 -9.71 -2.54
C ILE A 13 2.89 -11.03 -1.79
N THR A 14 3.96 -11.76 -2.06
CA THR A 14 4.32 -12.98 -1.31
C THR A 14 5.49 -12.73 -0.36
N ASP A 15 5.65 -13.63 0.60
CA ASP A 15 6.77 -13.70 1.55
C ASP A 15 8.15 -13.67 0.87
N LYS A 16 8.24 -14.15 -0.38
CA LYS A 16 9.46 -14.12 -1.20
C LYS A 16 9.74 -12.78 -1.85
N LYS A 17 9.21 -11.66 -1.31
CA LYS A 17 9.49 -10.29 -1.79
C LYS A 17 9.13 -10.05 -3.27
N LYS A 18 8.20 -10.87 -3.78
CA LYS A 18 7.81 -10.91 -5.18
C LYS A 18 6.35 -10.52 -5.32
N VAL A 19 6.04 -9.90 -6.46
CA VAL A 19 4.69 -9.50 -6.80
C VAL A 19 4.18 -10.37 -7.93
N TYR A 20 3.00 -10.94 -7.73
CA TYR A 20 2.34 -11.83 -8.67
C TYR A 20 1.00 -11.23 -9.10
N ARG A 21 0.64 -11.54 -10.33
CA ARG A 21 -0.69 -11.33 -10.89
C ARG A 21 -1.43 -12.67 -10.88
N ILE A 22 -2.63 -12.68 -10.36
CA ILE A 22 -3.55 -13.81 -10.43
C ILE A 22 -4.69 -13.41 -11.33
N HIS A 23 -4.89 -14.18 -12.40
CA HIS A 23 -5.98 -13.95 -13.33
C HIS A 23 -7.30 -14.48 -12.77
N GLU A 24 -8.33 -13.64 -12.74
CA GLU A 24 -9.59 -13.98 -12.08
C GLU A 24 -10.31 -15.15 -12.79
N THR A 25 -10.29 -15.17 -14.12
CA THR A 25 -11.02 -16.16 -14.92
C THR A 25 -10.29 -17.48 -15.08
N THR A 26 -8.97 -17.43 -15.34
CA THR A 26 -8.15 -18.62 -15.60
C THR A 26 -7.49 -19.18 -14.33
N LEU A 27 -7.48 -18.40 -13.24
CA LEU A 27 -6.73 -18.69 -12.00
C LEU A 27 -5.23 -18.90 -12.26
N SER A 28 -4.70 -18.44 -13.40
CA SER A 28 -3.28 -18.52 -13.68
C SER A 28 -2.51 -17.49 -12.86
N ILE A 29 -1.32 -17.90 -12.39
CA ILE A 29 -0.45 -17.07 -11.57
C ILE A 29 0.79 -16.73 -12.38
N GLU A 30 1.05 -15.44 -12.53
CA GLU A 30 2.18 -14.92 -13.29
C GLU A 30 3.00 -13.98 -12.41
N ARG A 31 4.34 -14.10 -12.48
CA ARG A 31 5.22 -13.14 -11.82
C ARG A 31 5.22 -11.83 -12.60
N ILE A 32 5.11 -10.71 -11.89
CA ILE A 32 5.31 -9.39 -12.49
C ILE A 32 6.81 -9.09 -12.49
N TYR A 33 7.43 -9.08 -13.67
CA TYR A 33 8.87 -8.82 -13.81
C TYR A 33 9.24 -7.34 -13.80
N GLY A 34 8.28 -6.43 -14.01
CA GLY A 34 8.50 -4.98 -13.97
C GLY A 34 8.61 -4.37 -12.56
N ILE A 35 8.52 -5.22 -11.52
CA ILE A 35 8.68 -4.81 -10.12
C ILE A 35 9.88 -5.57 -9.56
N GLU A 36 10.90 -4.81 -9.14
CA GLU A 36 12.10 -5.37 -8.52
C GLU A 36 11.78 -6.05 -7.18
N GLU A 37 12.64 -6.98 -6.77
CA GLU A 37 12.50 -7.63 -5.47
C GLU A 37 12.82 -6.62 -4.36
N ASN A 38 11.88 -6.46 -3.43
CA ASN A 38 12.01 -5.55 -2.29
C ASN A 38 11.21 -6.09 -1.10
N ASP A 39 11.41 -5.54 0.10
CA ASP A 39 10.68 -5.90 1.32
C ASP A 39 9.24 -5.39 1.31
N TRP A 40 8.49 -5.71 0.25
CA TRP A 40 7.10 -5.32 0.03
C TRP A 40 6.23 -5.76 1.20
N LEU A 41 5.50 -4.81 1.78
CA LEU A 41 4.64 -5.02 2.94
C LEU A 41 3.16 -4.98 2.57
N SER A 42 2.75 -3.93 1.87
CA SER A 42 1.34 -3.70 1.54
C SER A 42 1.18 -3.13 0.14
N CYS A 43 0.01 -3.34 -0.44
CA CYS A 43 -0.32 -2.87 -1.78
C CYS A 43 -1.76 -2.38 -1.86
N THR A 44 -1.99 -1.42 -2.74
CA THR A 44 -3.32 -1.01 -3.18
C THR A 44 -3.26 -0.57 -4.63
N CYS A 45 -4.40 -0.47 -5.31
CA CYS A 45 -4.42 0.03 -6.68
C CYS A 45 -5.62 0.94 -6.94
N SER A 46 -5.39 1.85 -7.87
CA SER A 46 -6.40 2.58 -8.62
C SER A 46 -6.61 1.88 -9.97
N ASP A 47 -7.44 2.46 -10.84
CA ASP A 47 -7.59 1.97 -12.21
C ASP A 47 -6.27 2.08 -13.01
N THR A 48 -5.44 3.09 -12.74
CA THR A 48 -4.25 3.37 -13.56
C THR A 48 -2.93 3.03 -12.88
N TYR A 49 -2.91 3.01 -11.55
CA TYR A 49 -1.68 2.88 -10.76
C TYR A 49 -1.79 1.80 -9.68
N LEU A 50 -0.69 1.06 -9.50
CA LEU A 50 -0.40 0.22 -8.33
C LEU A 50 0.49 1.02 -7.37
N TYR A 51 0.18 0.94 -6.08
CA TYR A 51 0.99 1.50 -5.01
C TYR A 51 1.50 0.37 -4.13
N LEU A 52 2.80 0.37 -3.83
CA LEU A 52 3.45 -0.59 -2.93
C LEU A 52 4.16 0.14 -1.80
N THR A 53 4.16 -0.44 -0.60
CA THR A 53 4.97 0.01 0.54
C THR A 53 5.97 -1.04 0.94
N ILE A 54 7.06 -0.63 1.58
CA ILE A 54 8.11 -1.52 2.09
C ILE A 54 8.11 -1.61 3.62
N CYS A 55 8.56 -2.73 4.15
CA CYS A 55 8.56 -3.09 5.57
C CYS A 55 9.80 -2.53 6.31
N GLU A 56 10.01 -1.23 6.26
CA GLU A 56 11.13 -0.57 6.96
C GLU A 56 10.71 0.71 7.69
N THR A 57 11.48 1.09 8.70
CA THR A 57 11.37 2.40 9.34
C THR A 57 11.76 3.48 8.33
N GLY A 58 10.95 4.53 8.19
CA GLY A 58 11.03 5.49 7.08
C GLY A 58 10.46 4.95 5.77
N SER A 59 9.45 4.06 5.84
CA SER A 59 8.89 3.33 4.70
C SER A 59 8.66 4.19 3.46
N ASN A 60 9.08 3.69 2.30
CA ASN A 60 8.81 4.31 1.01
C ASN A 60 7.44 3.89 0.45
N ILE A 61 6.85 4.75 -0.39
CA ILE A 61 5.70 4.43 -1.24
C ILE A 61 6.17 4.44 -2.69
N PHE A 62 5.94 3.35 -3.41
CA PHE A 62 6.27 3.21 -4.83
C PHE A 62 5.00 3.22 -5.66
N GLN A 63 4.97 4.01 -6.73
CA GLN A 63 3.90 4.05 -7.71
C GLN A 63 4.34 3.40 -9.01
N PHE A 64 3.49 2.52 -9.53
CA PHE A 64 3.68 1.88 -10.82
C PHE A 64 2.47 2.12 -11.70
N LYS A 65 2.67 2.41 -12.98
CA LYS A 65 1.57 2.45 -13.97
C LYS A 65 1.19 1.01 -14.32
N LEU A 66 -0.11 0.69 -14.36
CA LEU A 66 -0.58 -0.67 -14.62
C LEU A 66 -0.52 -1.07 -16.11
N LEU A 67 -0.89 -0.14 -17.00
CA LEU A 67 -0.99 -0.37 -18.45
C LEU A 67 -0.05 0.54 -19.25
N PRO A 68 0.45 0.08 -20.42
CA PRO A 68 0.23 -1.26 -21.02
C PRO A 68 1.06 -2.37 -20.36
N LEU A 69 2.09 -1.99 -19.62
CA LEU A 69 2.94 -2.86 -18.82
C LEU A 69 3.22 -2.19 -17.48
N ILE A 70 3.34 -3.00 -16.43
CA ILE A 70 3.71 -2.53 -15.10
C ILE A 70 5.11 -1.94 -15.13
N ARG A 71 5.20 -0.63 -14.84
CA ARG A 71 6.46 0.12 -14.82
C ARG A 71 6.49 1.16 -13.70
N PRO A 72 7.66 1.42 -13.09
CA PRO A 72 7.78 2.46 -12.06
C PRO A 72 7.45 3.84 -12.64
N VAL A 73 6.84 4.69 -11.80
CA VAL A 73 6.46 6.07 -12.14
C VAL A 73 7.10 7.03 -11.16
N GLU A 74 6.84 6.81 -9.87
CA GLU A 74 7.27 7.71 -8.80
C GLU A 74 7.59 6.91 -7.55
N GLN A 75 8.49 7.44 -6.73
CA GLN A 75 8.84 6.92 -5.42
C GLN A 75 8.84 8.08 -4.44
N TRP A 76 8.05 7.95 -3.38
CA TRP A 76 8.09 8.86 -2.25
C TRP A 76 8.88 8.23 -1.12
N GLN A 77 9.88 8.97 -0.67
CA GLN A 77 10.76 8.58 0.43
C GLN A 77 10.45 9.41 1.67
N SER A 78 10.87 8.92 2.84
CA SER A 78 10.85 9.73 4.06
C SER A 78 11.66 11.03 3.85
N PRO A 79 11.17 12.21 4.29
CA PRO A 79 10.02 12.42 5.18
C PRO A 79 8.66 12.60 4.47
N TYR A 80 8.62 12.48 3.14
CA TYR A 80 7.40 12.71 2.35
C TYR A 80 6.41 11.53 2.44
N SER A 81 6.91 10.30 2.51
CA SER A 81 6.07 9.09 2.68
C SER A 81 5.60 8.91 4.12
N CYS A 82 6.52 8.93 5.09
CA CYS A 82 6.26 8.97 6.53
C CYS A 82 7.47 9.58 7.24
N LYS A 83 7.40 9.82 8.55
CA LYS A 83 8.57 10.31 9.28
C LYS A 83 9.68 9.24 9.33
N PRO A 84 10.94 9.63 9.55
CA PRO A 84 12.07 8.70 9.59
C PRO A 84 11.98 7.60 10.67
N HIS A 85 11.16 7.76 11.70
CA HIS A 85 10.97 6.82 12.82
C HIS A 85 9.60 6.12 12.77
N GLU A 86 8.90 6.24 11.64
CA GLU A 86 7.58 5.66 11.41
C GLU A 86 7.65 4.60 10.29
N SER A 87 6.71 3.67 10.27
CA SER A 87 6.55 2.69 9.20
C SER A 87 5.11 2.62 8.70
N ILE A 88 4.92 2.43 7.39
CA ILE A 88 3.61 2.32 6.74
C ILE A 88 3.20 0.84 6.68
N HIS A 89 2.27 0.46 7.54
CA HIS A 89 1.81 -0.93 7.68
C HIS A 89 0.70 -1.31 6.71
N ALA A 90 -0.14 -0.36 6.32
CA ALA A 90 -1.19 -0.57 5.35
C ALA A 90 -1.39 0.68 4.49
N ILE A 91 -1.77 0.45 3.25
CA ILE A 91 -2.13 1.47 2.27
C ILE A 91 -3.43 1.06 1.60
N GLN A 92 -4.35 2.00 1.43
CA GLN A 92 -5.58 1.77 0.68
C GLN A 92 -5.93 2.98 -0.18
N TYR A 93 -6.15 2.75 -1.46
CA TYR A 93 -6.61 3.75 -2.39
C TYR A 93 -8.14 3.78 -2.42
N ASN A 94 -8.69 4.98 -2.38
CA ASN A 94 -10.09 5.26 -2.71
C ASN A 94 -10.20 6.69 -3.26
N ASN A 95 -10.84 6.85 -4.42
CA ASN A 95 -11.17 8.13 -5.02
C ASN A 95 -10.07 9.22 -4.89
N ARG A 96 -8.91 8.97 -5.51
CA ARG A 96 -7.73 9.87 -5.54
C ARG A 96 -7.05 10.11 -4.20
N THR A 97 -7.46 9.38 -3.16
CA THR A 97 -6.92 9.49 -1.81
C THR A 97 -6.31 8.15 -1.39
N LEU A 98 -5.19 8.21 -0.69
CA LEU A 98 -4.54 7.10 -0.04
C LEU A 98 -4.78 7.22 1.47
N ALA A 99 -5.41 6.20 2.04
CA ALA A 99 -5.42 5.96 3.47
C ALA A 99 -4.16 5.19 3.85
N LEU A 100 -3.41 5.72 4.82
CA LEU A 100 -2.18 5.13 5.34
C LEU A 100 -2.38 4.76 6.81
N VAL A 101 -1.97 3.55 7.18
CA VAL A 101 -1.80 3.15 8.58
C VAL A 101 -0.32 3.24 8.90
N ILE A 102 0.05 4.27 9.64
CA ILE A 102 1.42 4.61 10.01
C ILE A 102 1.62 4.25 11.48
N ARG A 103 2.75 3.64 11.81
CA ARG A 103 3.10 3.29 13.20
C ARG A 103 4.44 3.90 13.56
N GLU A 104 4.55 4.40 14.77
CA GLU A 104 5.85 4.76 15.33
C GLU A 104 6.62 3.49 15.71
N SER A 105 7.89 3.40 15.32
CA SER A 105 8.70 2.19 15.54
C SER A 105 8.86 1.82 17.01
N PHE A 106 8.76 2.79 17.93
CA PHE A 106 8.99 2.60 19.37
C PHE A 106 7.83 3.07 20.26
N GLY A 107 6.68 3.39 19.67
CA GLY A 107 5.48 3.84 20.39
C GLY A 107 4.32 2.90 20.13
N GLY A 108 3.49 2.63 21.15
CA GLY A 108 2.18 2.00 20.98
C GLY A 108 1.16 2.91 20.29
N VAL A 109 1.63 3.78 19.39
CA VAL A 109 0.85 4.82 18.75
C VAL A 109 0.78 4.51 17.27
N MET A 110 -0.45 4.53 16.76
CA MET A 110 -0.74 4.33 15.35
C MET A 110 -1.44 5.58 14.84
N ASN A 111 -1.00 6.09 13.71
CA ASN A 111 -1.62 7.21 13.03
C ASN A 111 -2.31 6.70 11.76
N ILE A 112 -3.57 7.05 11.57
CA ILE A 112 -4.25 6.84 10.31
C ILE A 112 -4.26 8.18 9.58
N GLU A 113 -3.74 8.21 8.36
CA GLU A 113 -3.67 9.44 7.58
C GLU A 113 -4.41 9.30 6.25
N LEU A 114 -5.04 10.38 5.80
CA LEU A 114 -5.60 10.51 4.46
C LEU A 114 -4.77 11.53 3.68
N ARG A 115 -4.30 11.11 2.51
CA ARG A 115 -3.42 11.90 1.66
C ARG A 115 -3.83 11.80 0.19
N PRO A 116 -3.85 12.88 -0.59
CA PRO A 116 -4.04 12.78 -2.03
C PRO A 116 -2.97 11.91 -2.66
N SER A 117 -3.35 11.03 -3.59
CA SER A 117 -2.40 10.14 -4.26
C SER A 117 -1.43 10.85 -5.19
N SER A 118 -1.68 12.13 -5.51
CA SER A 118 -0.85 12.95 -6.39
C SER A 118 0.23 13.77 -5.67
N THR A 119 0.06 14.06 -4.38
CA THR A 119 0.98 14.94 -3.63
C THR A 119 1.46 14.35 -2.32
N LEU A 120 0.74 13.37 -1.77
CA LEU A 120 0.93 12.82 -0.42
C LEU A 120 0.90 13.85 0.71
N ASN A 121 0.37 15.06 0.49
CA ASN A 121 0.19 16.03 1.56
C ASN A 121 -0.89 15.51 2.53
N GLN A 122 -0.64 15.63 3.84
CA GLN A 122 -1.60 15.22 4.87
C GLN A 122 -2.85 16.10 4.82
N HIS A 123 -4.00 15.52 4.46
CA HIS A 123 -5.30 16.18 4.51
C HIS A 123 -5.99 15.96 5.85
N TRP A 124 -5.84 14.78 6.42
CA TRP A 124 -6.46 14.39 7.67
C TRP A 124 -5.62 13.34 8.39
N SER A 125 -5.68 13.33 9.72
CA SER A 125 -5.02 12.33 10.56
C SER A 125 -5.85 11.99 11.78
N LEU A 126 -5.80 10.73 12.21
CA LEU A 126 -6.34 10.25 13.46
C LEU A 126 -5.28 9.44 14.20
N LEU A 127 -4.96 9.93 15.40
CA LEU A 127 -4.06 9.24 16.31
C LEU A 127 -4.83 8.22 17.15
N LEU A 128 -4.42 6.96 17.07
CA LEU A 128 -4.93 5.86 17.85
C LEU A 128 -3.88 5.45 18.88
N ASN A 129 -4.17 5.69 20.16
CA ASN A 129 -3.35 5.21 21.27
C ASN A 129 -3.73 3.78 21.63
N ILE A 130 -3.37 2.85 20.76
CA ILE A 130 -3.61 1.43 20.96
C ILE A 130 -2.35 0.87 21.60
N ARG A 131 -2.34 0.78 22.94
CA ARG A 131 -1.27 0.11 23.71
C ARG A 131 -1.20 -1.37 23.32
N SER A 132 -0.50 -1.65 22.22
CA SER A 132 -0.33 -2.97 21.65
C SER A 132 0.75 -3.72 22.45
N SER A 133 0.34 -4.52 23.44
CA SER A 133 1.23 -5.39 24.22
C SER A 133 1.62 -6.69 23.50
N GLY A 134 1.40 -6.78 22.18
CA GLY A 134 1.71 -7.97 21.37
C GLY A 134 2.06 -7.63 19.93
N LEU A 135 2.69 -8.61 19.25
CA LEU A 135 3.02 -8.56 17.83
C LEU A 135 1.78 -8.24 16.99
N TRP A 136 1.89 -7.17 16.20
CA TRP A 136 1.14 -6.94 14.97
C TRP A 136 -0.40 -7.01 15.07
N SER A 137 -1.03 -6.07 15.77
CA SER A 137 -2.43 -5.74 15.45
C SER A 137 -2.51 -5.25 14.00
N ARG A 138 -2.84 -6.15 13.07
CA ARG A 138 -2.95 -5.84 11.64
C ARG A 138 -4.23 -5.04 11.43
N ILE A 139 -4.14 -3.72 11.48
CA ILE A 139 -5.20 -2.87 10.94
C ILE A 139 -5.05 -2.89 9.42
N SER A 140 -6.04 -3.47 8.75
CA SER A 140 -6.18 -3.41 7.29
C SER A 140 -7.26 -2.41 6.93
N CYS A 141 -6.99 -1.59 5.92
CA CYS A 141 -8.01 -0.73 5.31
C CYS A 141 -8.68 -1.49 4.17
N CYS A 142 -10.00 -1.53 4.16
CA CYS A 142 -10.80 -2.10 3.07
C CYS A 142 -11.73 -1.01 2.52
N SER A 143 -11.92 -1.00 1.20
CA SER A 143 -12.99 -0.22 0.58
C SER A 143 -14.31 -0.94 0.83
N LEU A 144 -15.28 -0.26 1.45
CA LEU A 144 -16.67 -0.71 1.47
C LEU A 144 -17.33 -0.12 0.22
N GLN A 145 -17.75 -0.98 -0.70
CA GLN A 145 -18.69 -0.56 -1.74
C GLN A 145 -20.06 -0.45 -1.06
N TYR A 146 -20.64 0.74 -1.10
CA TYR A 146 -22.02 0.93 -0.70
C TYR A 146 -22.86 0.60 -1.94
N ASP A 147 -23.42 -0.61 -1.96
CA ASP A 147 -24.42 -0.99 -2.96
C ASP A 147 -25.73 -0.29 -2.54
N GLU A 148 -26.10 0.80 -3.23
CA GLU A 148 -27.49 1.29 -3.23
C GLU A 148 -28.33 0.45 -4.20
#